data_AF-A0A950GPX0-F1
#
_entry.id   AF-A0A950GPX0-F1
#
_cell.length_a   1.000
_cell.length_b   1.000
_cell.length_c   1.000
_cell.angle_alpha   90.00
_cell.angle_beta   90.00
_cell.angle_gamma   90.00
#
_symmetry.space_group_name_H-M   'P 1'
#
loop_
_entity.id
_entity.type
_entity.pdbx_description
1 polymer ?
#
loop_
_entity_poly.entity_id
_entity_poly.type
_entity_poly.pdbx_seq_one_letter_code
_entity_poly.pdbx_strand_id
1 'polypeptide(L)' 'MNPTFSNLTTSIFEVMSRLAREHQAVNLGQGFPDDPGPEDVRRKAAEAVISG' A
#
# COMPACT_ATOMS: atom_id res chain seq x y z
N MET A 1 -2.88 -16.72 -15.00
CA MET A 1 -1.96 -16.37 -13.90
C MET A 1 -0.60 -16.98 -14.23
N ASN A 2 0.51 -16.26 -14.06
CA ASN A 2 1.84 -16.81 -14.36
C ASN A 2 2.14 -18.01 -13.42
N PRO A 3 2.56 -19.19 -13.92
CA PRO A 3 2.82 -20.39 -13.11
C PRO A 3 3.84 -20.20 -11.97
N THR A 4 4.75 -19.25 -12.11
CA THR A 4 5.73 -18.91 -11.06
C THR A 4 5.06 -18.29 -9.83
N PHE A 5 3.96 -17.55 -10.01
CA PHE A 5 3.29 -16.82 -8.94
C PHE A 5 2.05 -17.54 -8.38
N SER A 6 1.59 -18.62 -9.03
CA SER A 6 0.33 -19.28 -8.68
C SER A 6 0.32 -19.95 -7.30
N ASN A 7 1.49 -20.24 -6.73
CA ASN A 7 1.63 -20.86 -5.42
C ASN A 7 2.02 -19.88 -4.32
N LEU A 8 2.09 -18.58 -4.61
CA LEU A 8 2.37 -17.57 -3.57
C LEU A 8 1.18 -17.49 -2.62
N THR A 9 1.47 -17.53 -1.32
CA THR A 9 0.48 -17.39 -0.26
C THR A 9 0.46 -15.95 0.26
N THR A 10 -0.51 -15.65 1.14
CA THR A 10 -0.61 -14.38 1.84
C THR A 10 0.69 -14.04 2.58
N SER A 11 1.20 -12.82 2.38
CA SER A 11 2.42 -12.37 3.04
C SER A 11 2.18 -12.05 4.52
N ILE A 12 3.23 -12.13 5.35
CA ILE A 12 3.15 -11.72 6.76
C ILE A 12 2.76 -10.24 6.90
N PHE A 13 3.18 -9.37 5.97
CA PHE A 13 2.82 -7.95 5.97
C PHE A 13 1.32 -7.73 5.80
N GLU A 14 0.68 -8.52 4.95
CA GLU A 14 -0.77 -8.49 4.75
C GLU A 14 -1.52 -8.99 5.99
N VAL A 15 -1.06 -10.11 6.57
CA VAL A 15 -1.65 -10.67 7.80
C VAL A 15 -1.60 -9.65 8.94
N MET A 16 -0.43 -9.06 9.19
CA MET A 16 -0.25 -8.10 10.28
C MET A 16 -1.01 -6.78 10.05
N SER A 17 -1.01 -6.27 8.81
CA SER A 17 -1.76 -5.05 8.47
C SER A 17 -3.28 -5.26 8.58
N ARG A 18 -3.78 -6.47 8.36
CA ARG A 18 -5.19 -6.82 8.59
C ARG A 18 -5.51 -6.85 10.08
N LEU A 19 -4.70 -7.55 10.89
CA LEU A 19 -4.91 -7.64 12.34
C LEU A 19 -4.85 -6.27 13.02
N ALA A 20 -3.93 -5.38 12.60
CA ALA A 20 -3.86 -4.03 13.15
C ALA A 20 -5.16 -3.24 12.92
N ARG A 21 -5.78 -3.36 11.72
CA ARG A 21 -7.07 -2.73 11.42
C ARG A 21 -8.22 -3.33 12.24
N GLU A 22 -8.25 -4.66 12.36
CA GLU A 22 -9.28 -5.39 13.11
C GLU A 22 -9.30 -5.01 14.60
N HIS A 23 -8.11 -4.81 15.19
CA HIS A 23 -7.97 -4.46 16.60
C HIS A 23 -7.82 -2.96 16.87
N GLN A 24 -7.95 -2.11 15.84
CA GLN A 24 -7.68 -0.66 15.93
C GLN A 24 -6.31 -0.36 16.57
N ALA A 25 -5.33 -1.21 16.32
CA ALA A 25 -3.98 -1.04 16.84
C ALA A 25 -3.19 -0.06 15.97
N VAL A 26 -2.29 0.70 16.59
CA VAL A 26 -1.30 1.51 15.86
C VAL A 26 -0.34 0.58 15.11
N ASN A 27 -0.22 0.77 13.80
CA ASN A 27 0.62 -0.09 12.97
C ASN A 27 2.04 0.50 12.81
N LEU A 28 2.96 0.18 13.71
CA LEU A 28 4.36 0.60 13.59
C LEU A 28 5.20 -0.31 12.66
N GLY A 29 4.58 -1.33 12.04
CA GLY A 29 5.23 -2.24 11.11
C GLY A 29 5.02 -1.89 9.63
N GLN A 30 4.25 -0.84 9.33
CA GLN A 30 4.02 -0.38 7.97
C GLN A 30 5.30 0.21 7.36
N GLY A 31 5.56 -0.13 6.09
CA GLY A 31 6.74 0.34 5.36
C GLY A 31 6.53 1.65 4.59
N PHE A 32 5.47 2.40 4.89
CA PHE A 32 5.10 3.63 4.20
C PHE A 32 4.69 4.75 5.19
N PRO A 33 4.92 6.02 4.83
CA PRO A 33 4.53 7.15 5.67
C PRO A 33 3.01 7.32 5.72
N ASP A 34 2.51 7.88 6.82
CA ASP A 34 1.10 8.29 6.94
C ASP A 34 0.80 9.63 6.23
N ASP A 35 1.83 10.41 5.92
CA ASP A 35 1.71 11.71 5.25
C ASP A 35 1.46 11.54 3.73
N PRO A 36 0.64 12.41 3.11
CA PRO A 36 0.37 12.35 1.66
C PRO A 36 1.59 12.62 0.77
N GLY A 37 2.75 12.99 1.32
CA GLY A 37 4.01 13.17 0.61
C GLY A 37 4.14 14.56 -0.06
N PRO A 38 5.05 14.69 -1.04
CA PRO A 38 5.27 15.96 -1.74
C PRO A 38 4.09 16.35 -2.65
N GLU A 39 3.64 17.60 -2.56
CA GLU A 39 2.49 18.11 -3.32
C GLU A 39 2.75 18.15 -4.83
N ASP A 40 3.95 18.55 -5.24
CA ASP A 40 4.37 18.62 -6.63
C ASP A 40 4.31 17.26 -7.34
N VAL A 41 4.71 16.19 -6.63
CA VAL A 41 4.60 14.80 -7.09
C VAL A 41 3.13 14.41 -7.26
N ARG A 42 2.29 14.69 -6.26
CA ARG A 42 0.85 14.39 -6.34
C ARG A 42 0.16 15.13 -7.49
N ARG A 43 0.50 16.41 -7.69
CA ARG A 43 -0.07 17.22 -8.78
C ARG A 43 0.31 16.65 -10.15
N LYS A 44 1.57 16.26 -10.33
CA LYS A 44 2.02 15.65 -11.60
C LYS A 44 1.30 14.33 -11.89
N ALA A 45 1.08 13.49 -10.87
CA ALA A 45 0.30 12.27 -11.02
C ALA A 45 -1.16 12.58 -11.40
N ALA A 46 -1.79 13.56 -10.74
CA ALA A 46 -3.16 13.96 -11.04
C ALA A 46 -3.33 14.51 -12.47
N GLU A 47 -2.40 15.36 -12.92
CA GLU A 47 -2.36 15.85 -14.31
C GLU A 47 -2.31 14.69 -15.30
N ALA A 48 -1.41 13.72 -15.09
CA ALA A 48 -1.26 12.57 -15.97
C ALA A 48 -2.52 11.69 -16.03
N VAL A 49 -3.29 11.59 -14.95
CA VAL A 49 -4.55 10.82 -14.94
C VAL A 49 -5.67 11.55 -15.70
N ILE A 50 -5.73 12.89 -15.62
CA ILE A 50 -6.81 13.69 -16.22
C ILE A 50 -6.56 13.96 -17.70
N SER A 51 -5.31 14.22 -18.10
CA SER A 51 -4.95 14.63 -19.46
C SER A 51 -4.17 13.58 -20.26
N GLY A 52 -3.93 12.41 -19.69
CA GLY A 52 -3.18 11.31 -20.32
C GLY A 52 -4.05 10.32 -21.08
#